data_AF-A0A378J824-F1
#
_entry.id   AF-A0A378J824-F1
#
_cell.length_a   1.000
_cell.length_b   1.000
_cell.length_c   1.000
_cell.angle_alpha   90.00
_cell.angle_beta   90.00
_cell.angle_gamma   90.00
#
_symmetry.space_group_name_H-M   'P 1'
#
loop_
_entity.id
_entity.type
_entity.pdbx_description
1 polymer ?
#
loop_
_entity_poly.entity_id
_entity_poly.type
_entity_poly.pdbx_seq_one_letter_code
_entity_poly.pdbx_strand_id
1 'polypeptide(L)'
;MSTFLIAILVIIVLLVFWAIGIFNSLIGLIEAINNNKRQIDIQLDRRFKVFESLIESVKKYMDYEKTTLKDVVALRNQAQAAKAAGDEKARMAAENGISQIASGLNVVFEQYPDLKASSNVLQLQEEIVNTENKLAYSKQAYNDSIERYYAKKKSFFESMVVSFFRDKLDKVFDYWSLPDDQIKAREDYTVKF
;
A
#
# COMPACT_ATOMS: atom_id res chain seq x y z
N MET A 1 -55.91 -11.03 -6.91
CA MET A 1 -55.34 -9.80 -6.30
C MET A 1 -54.34 -10.14 -5.20
N SER A 2 -54.70 -10.98 -4.21
CA SER A 2 -53.79 -11.36 -3.11
C SER A 2 -52.53 -12.11 -3.57
N THR A 3 -52.65 -13.07 -4.49
CA THR A 3 -51.52 -13.84 -5.02
C THR A 3 -50.51 -12.98 -5.78
N PHE A 4 -50.98 -11.99 -6.53
CA PHE A 4 -50.14 -11.01 -7.23
C PHE A 4 -49.38 -10.10 -6.25
N LEU A 5 -50.05 -9.63 -5.19
CA LEU A 5 -49.41 -8.84 -4.13
C LEU A 5 -48.36 -9.66 -3.37
N ILE A 6 -48.65 -10.93 -3.08
CA ILE A 6 -47.69 -11.85 -2.45
C ILE A 6 -46.48 -12.06 -3.36
N ALA A 7 -46.68 -12.27 -4.66
CA ALA A 7 -45.58 -12.43 -5.62
C ALA A 7 -44.67 -11.19 -5.67
N ILE A 8 -45.26 -9.99 -5.69
CA ILE A 8 -44.50 -8.73 -5.62
C ILE A 8 -43.69 -8.64 -4.33
N LEU A 9 -44.31 -8.95 -3.18
CA LEU A 9 -43.64 -8.88 -1.89
C LEU A 9 -42.45 -9.85 -1.81
N VAL A 10 -42.61 -11.07 -2.34
CA VAL A 10 -41.51 -12.06 -2.43
C VAL A 10 -40.36 -11.53 -3.29
N ILE A 11 -40.65 -10.93 -4.44
CA ILE A 11 -39.62 -10.33 -5.31
C ILE A 11 -38.87 -9.20 -4.59
N ILE A 12 -39.59 -8.32 -3.89
CA ILE A 12 -38.97 -7.23 -3.12
C ILE A 12 -38.05 -7.79 -2.04
N VAL A 13 -38.49 -8.81 -1.30
CA VAL A 13 -37.68 -9.45 -0.26
C VAL A 13 -36.40 -10.05 -0.85
N LEU A 14 -36.48 -10.72 -2.01
CA LEU A 14 -35.32 -11.26 -2.70
C LEU A 14 -34.33 -10.16 -3.13
N LEU A 15 -34.83 -9.05 -3.67
CA LEU A 15 -33.99 -7.91 -4.05
C LEU A 15 -33.29 -7.28 -2.85
N VAL A 16 -33.95 -7.18 -1.71
CA VAL A 16 -33.36 -6.67 -0.46
C VAL A 16 -32.22 -7.57 0.01
N PHE A 17 -32.43 -8.89 0.08
CA PHE A 17 -31.37 -9.82 0.48
C PHE A 17 -30.18 -9.79 -0.48
N TRP A 18 -30.45 -9.68 -1.78
CA TRP A 18 -29.41 -9.56 -2.79
C TRP A 18 -28.60 -8.26 -2.64
N ALA A 19 -29.25 -7.12 -2.37
CA ALA A 19 -28.58 -5.85 -2.10
C ALA A 19 -27.70 -5.90 -0.82
N ILE A 20 -28.17 -6.58 0.23
CA ILE A 20 -27.38 -6.82 1.45
C ILE A 20 -26.12 -7.64 1.13
N GLY A 21 -26.24 -8.66 0.27
CA GLY A 21 -25.11 -9.47 -0.18
C GLY A 21 -24.04 -8.64 -0.90
N ILE A 22 -24.46 -7.74 -1.79
CA ILE A 22 -23.56 -6.80 -2.48
C ILE A 22 -22.87 -5.87 -1.47
N PHE A 23 -23.66 -5.26 -0.57
CA PHE A 23 -23.15 -4.33 0.44
C PHE A 23 -22.05 -4.97 1.28
N ASN A 24 -22.31 -6.15 1.85
CA ASN A 24 -21.36 -6.86 2.69
C ASN A 24 -20.11 -7.28 1.90
N SER A 25 -20.27 -7.68 0.64
CA SER A 25 -19.12 -8.04 -0.18
C SER A 25 -18.23 -6.85 -0.50
N LEU A 26 -18.79 -5.66 -0.77
CA LEU A 26 -18.03 -4.44 -1.00
C LEU A 26 -17.31 -3.98 0.27
N ILE A 27 -17.97 -4.04 1.44
CA ILE A 27 -17.33 -3.78 2.74
C ILE A 27 -16.16 -4.73 2.97
N GLY A 28 -16.31 -6.02 2.66
CA GLY A 28 -15.23 -6.99 2.76
C GLY A 28 -14.01 -6.63 1.90
N LEU A 29 -14.22 -6.08 0.70
CA LEU A 29 -13.13 -5.62 -0.17
C LEU A 29 -12.45 -4.36 0.36
N ILE A 30 -13.21 -3.40 0.90
CA ILE A 30 -12.69 -2.20 1.57
C ILE A 30 -11.79 -2.61 2.74
N GLU A 31 -12.24 -3.55 3.58
CA GLU A 31 -11.43 -4.01 4.71
C GLU A 31 -10.21 -4.82 4.29
N ALA A 32 -10.28 -5.57 3.18
CA ALA A 32 -9.11 -6.23 2.61
C ALA A 32 -8.04 -5.21 2.18
N ILE A 33 -8.43 -4.11 1.55
CA ILE A 33 -7.52 -3.01 1.19
C ILE A 33 -6.89 -2.40 2.45
N ASN A 34 -7.70 -2.08 3.47
CA ASN A 34 -7.20 -1.54 4.74
C ASN A 34 -6.20 -2.50 5.41
N ASN A 35 -6.49 -3.80 5.41
CA ASN A 35 -5.59 -4.81 5.96
C ASN A 35 -4.26 -4.87 5.18
N ASN A 36 -4.31 -4.86 3.86
CA ASN A 36 -3.10 -4.83 3.02
C ASN A 36 -2.28 -3.56 3.25
N LYS A 37 -2.93 -2.40 3.43
CA LYS A 37 -2.25 -1.15 3.80
C LYS A 37 -1.51 -1.28 5.15
N ARG A 38 -2.12 -1.93 6.15
CA ARG A 38 -1.45 -2.22 7.43
C ARG A 38 -0.24 -3.14 7.25
N GLN A 39 -0.30 -4.10 6.34
CA GLN A 39 0.86 -4.96 6.05
C GLN A 39 2.03 -4.17 5.47
N ILE A 40 1.76 -3.21 4.57
CA ILE A 40 2.77 -2.27 4.09
C ILE A 40 3.37 -1.50 5.26
N ASP A 41 2.54 -0.91 6.13
CA ASP A 41 3.01 -0.15 7.30
C ASP A 41 3.95 -0.97 8.19
N ILE A 42 3.62 -2.25 8.45
CA ILE A 42 4.47 -3.16 9.22
C ILE A 42 5.83 -3.37 8.54
N GLN A 43 5.87 -3.56 7.22
CA GLN A 43 7.14 -3.74 6.51
C GLN A 43 7.97 -2.45 6.47
N LEU A 44 7.34 -1.28 6.34
CA LEU A 44 8.03 0.02 6.41
C LEU A 44 8.66 0.25 7.78
N ASP A 45 7.95 -0.08 8.86
CA ASP A 45 8.45 0.02 10.22
C ASP A 45 9.59 -0.97 10.48
N ARG A 46 9.46 -2.21 10.00
CA ARG A 46 10.53 -3.21 10.07
C ARG A 46 11.78 -2.72 9.35
N ARG A 47 11.62 -2.24 8.12
CA ARG A 47 12.72 -1.71 7.31
C ARG A 47 13.47 -0.63 8.08
N PHE A 48 12.75 0.33 8.64
CA PHE A 48 13.37 1.43 9.36
C PHE A 48 14.18 0.94 10.57
N LYS A 49 13.66 -0.02 11.37
CA LYS A 49 14.41 -0.62 12.48
C LYS A 49 15.71 -1.29 12.04
N VAL A 50 15.69 -1.99 10.91
CA VAL A 50 16.90 -2.62 10.35
C VAL A 50 17.90 -1.54 9.92
N PHE A 51 17.44 -0.45 9.31
CA PHE A 51 18.29 0.70 8.99
C PHE A 51 18.86 1.38 10.24
N GLU A 52 18.10 1.50 11.33
CA GLU A 52 18.61 2.03 12.60
C GLU A 52 19.74 1.15 13.16
N SER A 53 19.55 -0.18 13.19
CA SER A 53 20.59 -1.13 13.61
C SER A 53 21.82 -1.08 12.70
N LEU A 54 21.62 -0.86 11.39
CA LEU A 54 22.71 -0.67 10.43
C LEU A 54 23.49 0.62 10.73
N ILE A 55 22.79 1.73 10.97
CA ILE A 55 23.39 3.02 11.34
C ILE A 55 24.25 2.88 12.59
N GLU A 56 23.74 2.24 13.63
CA GLU A 56 24.50 2.01 14.87
C GLU A 56 25.75 1.17 14.65
N SER A 57 25.67 0.18 13.77
CA SER A 57 26.80 -0.68 13.41
C SER A 57 27.86 0.08 12.61
N VAL A 58 27.43 0.92 11.65
CA VAL A 58 28.32 1.68 10.76
C VAL A 58 28.99 2.85 11.48
N LYS A 59 28.31 3.49 12.45
CA LYS A 59 28.87 4.58 13.28
C LYS A 59 30.19 4.23 13.96
N LYS A 60 30.50 2.94 14.16
CA LYS A 60 31.77 2.47 14.75
C LYS A 60 32.94 2.49 13.77
N TYR A 61 32.67 2.49 12.46
CA TYR A 61 33.67 2.33 11.40
C TYR A 61 33.74 3.54 10.45
N MET A 62 32.79 4.46 10.55
CA MET A 62 32.69 5.63 9.68
C MET A 62 32.29 6.87 10.46
N ASP A 63 32.85 8.02 10.08
CA ASP A 63 32.33 9.31 10.48
C ASP A 63 30.91 9.48 9.89
N TYR A 64 29.92 9.39 10.77
CA TYR A 64 28.49 9.42 10.46
C TYR A 64 28.07 10.64 9.63
N GLU A 65 28.80 11.75 9.72
CA GLU A 65 28.41 13.07 9.22
C GLU A 65 28.34 13.20 7.68
N LYS A 66 28.84 12.24 6.89
CA LYS A 66 28.85 12.30 5.41
C LYS A 66 28.15 11.13 4.72
N THR A 67 27.09 10.57 5.32
CA THR A 67 26.53 9.28 4.86
C THR A 67 25.13 9.37 4.27
N THR A 68 24.88 8.54 3.25
CA THR A 68 23.58 8.20 2.66
C THR A 68 22.56 7.71 3.69
N LEU A 69 23.03 7.25 4.86
CA LEU A 69 22.19 6.79 5.96
C LEU A 69 21.48 7.93 6.70
N LYS A 70 22.03 9.15 6.69
CA LYS A 70 21.32 10.33 7.22
C LYS A 70 20.07 10.65 6.39
N ASP A 71 20.17 10.46 5.08
CA ASP A 71 19.05 10.68 4.17
C ASP A 71 17.91 9.70 4.44
N VAL A 72 18.20 8.47 4.86
CA VAL A 72 17.16 7.51 5.30
C VAL A 72 16.37 8.05 6.49
N VAL A 73 17.05 8.62 7.50
CA VAL A 73 16.39 9.22 8.67
C VAL A 73 15.57 10.44 8.27
N ALA A 74 16.11 11.30 7.40
CA ALA A 74 15.41 12.47 6.89
C ALA A 74 14.14 12.09 6.10
N LEU A 75 14.25 11.15 5.17
CA LEU A 75 13.14 10.62 4.39
C LEU A 75 12.12 9.93 5.27
N ARG A 76 12.54 9.22 6.32
CA ARG A 76 11.60 8.61 7.27
C ARG A 76 10.80 9.67 8.02
N ASN A 77 11.46 10.73 8.49
CA ASN A 77 10.78 11.85 9.15
C ASN A 77 9.80 12.54 8.20
N GLN A 78 10.19 12.74 6.94
CA GLN A 78 9.30 13.26 5.91
C GLN A 78 8.09 12.33 5.68
N ALA A 79 8.30 11.02 5.60
CA ALA A 79 7.23 10.04 5.44
C ALA A 79 6.25 10.05 6.62
N GLN A 80 6.76 10.17 7.86
CA GLN A 80 5.92 10.26 9.07
C GLN A 80 5.14 11.58 9.14
N ALA A 81 5.77 12.70 8.78
CA ALA A 81 5.10 14.00 8.71
C ALA A 81 3.99 13.99 7.65
N ALA A 82 4.26 13.44 6.47
CA ALA A 82 3.26 13.28 5.41
C ALA A 82 2.11 12.36 5.84
N LYS A 83 2.41 11.24 6.53
CA LYS A 83 1.40 10.35 7.12
C LYS A 83 0.49 11.09 8.10
N ALA A 84 1.06 11.91 8.99
CA ALA A 84 0.31 12.69 9.97
C ALA A 84 -0.55 13.79 9.32
N ALA A 85 -0.08 14.36 8.21
CA ALA A 85 -0.82 15.34 7.41
C ALA A 85 -1.90 14.71 6.51
N GLY A 86 -1.96 13.37 6.41
CA GLY A 86 -2.87 12.67 5.49
C GLY A 86 -2.44 12.73 4.02
N ASP A 87 -1.20 13.15 3.73
CA ASP A 87 -0.63 13.21 2.38
C ASP A 87 0.04 11.87 2.03
N GLU A 88 -0.76 10.92 1.54
CA GLU A 88 -0.25 9.60 1.17
C GLU A 88 0.72 9.68 -0.02
N LYS A 89 0.55 10.64 -0.94
CA LYS A 89 1.45 10.79 -2.09
C LYS A 89 2.86 11.20 -1.66
N ALA A 90 2.97 12.24 -0.82
CA ALA A 90 4.25 12.66 -0.27
C ALA A 90 4.88 11.56 0.61
N ARG A 91 4.06 10.82 1.36
CA ARG A 91 4.52 9.67 2.14
C ARG A 91 5.13 8.59 1.24
N MET A 92 4.42 8.17 0.20
CA MET A 92 4.89 7.16 -0.75
C MET A 92 6.18 7.59 -1.45
N ALA A 93 6.28 8.87 -1.84
CA ALA A 93 7.48 9.42 -2.46
C ALA A 93 8.71 9.31 -1.53
N ALA A 94 8.55 9.68 -0.26
CA ALA A 94 9.63 9.58 0.73
C ALA A 94 10.03 8.12 1.00
N GLU A 95 9.05 7.21 1.15
CA GLU A 95 9.33 5.78 1.36
C GLU A 95 9.99 5.11 0.14
N ASN A 96 9.69 5.58 -1.08
CA ASN A 96 10.37 5.13 -2.30
C ASN A 96 11.81 5.66 -2.38
N GLY A 97 12.08 6.88 -1.90
CA GLY A 97 13.44 7.39 -1.75
C GLY A 97 14.31 6.49 -0.86
N ILE A 98 13.76 5.96 0.24
CA ILE A 98 14.46 5.00 1.09
C ILE A 98 14.74 3.69 0.35
N SER A 99 13.79 3.20 -0.46
CA SER A 99 14.01 2.00 -1.31
C SER A 99 15.15 2.22 -2.33
N GLN A 100 15.30 3.44 -2.87
CA GLN A 100 16.40 3.77 -3.78
C GLN A 100 17.75 3.79 -3.06
N ILE A 101 17.80 4.29 -1.82
CA ILE A 101 19.02 4.21 -1.00
C ILE A 101 19.36 2.74 -0.70
N ALA A 102 18.35 1.92 -0.37
CA ALA A 102 18.52 0.50 -0.10
C ALA A 102 19.16 -0.26 -1.29
N SER A 103 18.74 0.05 -2.53
CA SER A 103 19.31 -0.59 -3.72
C SER A 103 20.74 -0.14 -4.02
N GLY A 104 21.11 1.09 -3.65
CA GLY A 104 22.46 1.64 -3.81
C GLY A 104 23.43 1.31 -2.67
N LEU A 105 22.97 0.65 -1.61
CA LEU A 105 23.73 0.47 -0.38
C LEU A 105 25.02 -0.35 -0.57
N ASN A 106 25.01 -1.33 -1.48
CA ASN A 106 26.18 -2.13 -1.81
C ASN A 106 27.35 -1.28 -2.35
N VAL A 107 27.05 -0.28 -3.18
CA VAL A 107 28.06 0.63 -3.77
C VAL A 107 28.71 1.49 -2.68
N VAL A 108 27.94 1.91 -1.69
CA VAL A 108 28.44 2.68 -0.54
C VAL A 108 29.45 1.83 0.23
N PHE A 109 29.16 0.55 0.50
CA PHE A 109 30.06 -0.31 1.26
C PHE A 109 31.30 -0.79 0.51
N GLU A 110 31.34 -0.72 -0.82
CA GLU A 110 32.58 -0.97 -1.58
C GLU A 110 33.68 0.03 -1.25
N GLN A 111 33.32 1.25 -0.84
CA GLN A 111 34.26 2.29 -0.44
C GLN A 111 34.84 2.06 0.97
N TYR A 112 34.29 1.11 1.74
CA TYR A 112 34.65 0.84 3.13
C TYR A 112 34.95 -0.66 3.34
N PRO A 113 36.18 -1.12 3.06
CA PRO A 113 36.56 -2.54 3.16
C PRO A 113 36.27 -3.17 4.53
N ASP A 114 36.45 -2.42 5.61
CA ASP A 114 36.21 -2.89 6.99
C ASP A 114 34.72 -3.19 7.24
N LEU A 115 33.82 -2.40 6.66
CA LEU A 115 32.37 -2.66 6.73
C LEU A 115 31.97 -3.86 5.89
N LYS A 116 32.59 -4.00 4.71
CA LYS A 116 32.35 -5.14 3.82
C LYS A 116 32.77 -6.47 4.45
N ALA A 117 33.80 -6.45 5.30
CA ALA A 117 34.25 -7.63 6.05
C ALA A 117 33.40 -7.91 7.31
N SER A 118 32.56 -6.97 7.75
CA SER A 118 31.76 -7.12 8.97
C SER A 118 30.54 -8.02 8.74
N SER A 119 30.57 -9.21 9.36
CA SER A 119 29.47 -10.18 9.30
C SER A 119 28.13 -9.58 9.75
N ASN A 120 28.13 -8.72 10.79
CA ASN A 120 26.91 -8.05 11.26
C ASN A 120 26.32 -7.08 10.21
N VAL A 121 27.18 -6.34 9.51
CA VAL A 121 26.76 -5.38 8.47
C VAL A 121 26.25 -6.11 7.23
N LEU A 122 26.85 -7.25 6.86
CA LEU A 122 26.35 -8.12 5.79
C LEU A 122 24.97 -8.72 6.12
N GLN A 123 24.76 -9.18 7.36
CA GLN A 123 23.46 -9.70 7.79
C GLN A 123 22.36 -8.63 7.73
N LEU A 124 22.65 -7.41 8.18
CA LEU A 124 21.70 -6.30 8.13
C LEU A 124 21.37 -5.88 6.68
N GLN A 125 22.35 -5.90 5.77
CA GLN A 125 22.11 -5.70 4.34
C GLN A 125 21.16 -6.74 3.77
N GLU A 126 21.38 -8.02 4.08
CA GLU A 126 20.51 -9.09 3.64
C GLU A 126 19.09 -8.92 4.21
N GLU A 127 18.94 -8.51 5.47
CA GLU A 127 17.63 -8.22 6.05
C GLU A 127 16.94 -7.02 5.39
N ILE A 128 17.68 -5.99 4.99
CA ILE A 128 17.14 -4.86 4.19
C ILE A 128 16.59 -5.38 2.87
N VAL A 129 17.36 -6.15 2.10
CA VAL A 129 16.92 -6.73 0.82
C VAL A 129 15.69 -7.62 1.01
N ASN A 130 15.69 -8.48 2.03
CA ASN A 130 14.55 -9.32 2.36
C ASN A 130 13.31 -8.50 2.73
N THR A 131 13.48 -7.38 3.42
CA THR A 131 12.37 -6.49 3.78
C THR A 131 11.86 -5.72 2.56
N GLU A 132 12.73 -5.26 1.66
CA GLU A 132 12.34 -4.64 0.39
C GLU A 132 11.53 -5.60 -0.50
N ASN A 133 11.94 -6.88 -0.57
CA ASN A 133 11.20 -7.91 -1.31
C ASN A 133 9.80 -8.12 -0.72
N LYS A 134 9.68 -8.27 0.60
CA LYS A 134 8.38 -8.41 1.29
C LYS A 134 7.51 -7.17 1.13
N LEU A 135 8.13 -6.00 1.17
CA LEU A 135 7.47 -4.72 0.96
C LEU A 135 6.93 -4.63 -0.47
N ALA A 136 7.68 -5.03 -1.49
CA ALA A 136 7.23 -5.08 -2.87
C ALA A 136 5.99 -5.99 -3.05
N TYR A 137 6.01 -7.21 -2.49
CA TYR A 137 4.84 -8.09 -2.50
C TYR A 137 3.64 -7.49 -1.77
N SER A 138 3.87 -6.82 -0.64
CA SER A 138 2.79 -6.16 0.12
C SER A 138 2.16 -5.00 -0.67
N LYS A 139 2.98 -4.21 -1.37
CA LYS A 139 2.53 -3.13 -2.27
C LYS A 139 1.71 -3.69 -3.44
N GLN A 140 2.16 -4.78 -4.04
CA GLN A 140 1.40 -5.47 -5.09
C GLN A 140 0.05 -5.97 -4.58
N ALA A 141 0.02 -6.69 -3.44
CA ALA A 141 -1.22 -7.21 -2.87
C ALA A 141 -2.23 -6.09 -2.53
N TYR A 142 -1.74 -4.95 -2.04
CA TYR A 142 -2.55 -3.75 -1.81
C TYR A 142 -3.15 -3.22 -3.12
N ASN A 143 -2.35 -3.03 -4.17
CA ASN A 143 -2.85 -2.58 -5.47
C ASN A 143 -3.88 -3.56 -6.06
N ASP A 144 -3.59 -4.86 -6.02
CA ASP A 144 -4.49 -5.89 -6.52
C ASP A 144 -5.84 -5.87 -5.78
N SER A 145 -5.83 -5.56 -4.48
CA SER A 145 -7.06 -5.40 -3.70
C SER A 145 -7.87 -4.16 -4.08
N ILE A 146 -7.19 -3.05 -4.42
CA ILE A 146 -7.85 -1.85 -4.98
C ILE A 146 -8.48 -2.18 -6.33
N GLU A 147 -7.77 -2.86 -7.22
CA GLU A 147 -8.30 -3.23 -8.53
C GLU A 147 -9.55 -4.11 -8.42
N ARG A 148 -9.54 -5.12 -7.53
CA ARG A 148 -10.71 -5.97 -7.29
C ARG A 148 -11.90 -5.17 -6.75
N TYR A 149 -11.64 -4.25 -5.82
CA TYR A 149 -12.68 -3.36 -5.29
C TYR A 149 -13.24 -2.44 -6.38
N TYR A 150 -12.40 -1.80 -7.18
CA TYR A 150 -12.83 -0.91 -8.25
C TYR A 150 -13.60 -1.65 -9.35
N ALA A 151 -13.15 -2.84 -9.74
CA ALA A 151 -13.88 -3.69 -10.67
C ALA A 151 -15.28 -4.01 -10.11
N LYS A 152 -15.37 -4.44 -8.85
CA LYS A 152 -16.65 -4.75 -8.21
C LYS A 152 -17.53 -3.51 -8.03
N LYS A 153 -16.95 -2.37 -7.66
CA LYS A 153 -17.65 -1.08 -7.51
C LYS A 153 -18.30 -0.61 -8.82
N LYS A 154 -17.63 -0.83 -9.95
CA LYS A 154 -18.06 -0.41 -11.29
C LYS A 154 -19.03 -1.40 -11.97
N SER A 155 -19.14 -2.63 -11.48
CA SER A 155 -20.10 -3.60 -12.01
C SER A 155 -21.54 -3.07 -11.96
N PHE A 156 -22.35 -3.41 -12.96
CA PHE A 156 -23.67 -2.80 -13.19
C PHE A 156 -24.55 -2.79 -11.93
N PHE A 157 -24.76 -3.96 -11.35
CA PHE A 157 -25.64 -4.15 -10.20
C PHE A 157 -25.07 -3.53 -8.92
N GLU A 158 -23.77 -3.67 -8.70
CA GLU A 158 -23.06 -3.11 -7.57
C GLU A 158 -23.04 -1.59 -7.60
N SER A 159 -22.89 -0.98 -8.78
CA SER A 159 -22.87 0.48 -8.96
C SER A 159 -24.18 1.14 -8.49
N MET A 160 -25.32 0.43 -8.63
CA MET A 160 -26.61 0.90 -8.13
C MET A 160 -26.63 0.94 -6.60
N VAL A 161 -26.12 -0.11 -5.94
CA VAL A 161 -26.02 -0.19 -4.48
C VAL A 161 -25.02 0.85 -3.95
N VAL A 162 -23.88 1.02 -4.61
CA VAL A 162 -22.88 2.05 -4.29
C VAL A 162 -23.49 3.44 -4.39
N SER A 163 -24.27 3.73 -5.44
CA SER A 163 -24.90 5.04 -5.60
C SER A 163 -25.93 5.34 -4.50
N PHE A 164 -26.57 4.32 -3.92
CA PHE A 164 -27.49 4.50 -2.79
C PHE A 164 -26.74 4.67 -1.45
N PHE A 165 -25.60 4.01 -1.27
CA PHE A 165 -24.80 4.04 -0.04
C PHE A 165 -23.42 4.69 -0.23
N ARG A 166 -23.35 5.85 -0.90
CA ARG A 166 -22.09 6.50 -1.31
C ARG A 166 -21.12 6.71 -0.15
N ASP A 167 -21.57 7.26 0.96
CA ASP A 167 -20.72 7.57 2.11
C ASP A 167 -19.97 6.35 2.68
N LYS A 168 -20.57 5.17 2.53
CA LYS A 168 -20.01 3.91 3.04
C LYS A 168 -19.22 3.17 1.97
N LEU A 169 -19.71 3.15 0.73
CA LEU A 169 -19.24 2.26 -0.32
C LEU A 169 -18.45 2.93 -1.44
N ASP A 170 -18.50 4.26 -1.59
CA ASP A 170 -17.73 4.98 -2.60
C ASP A 170 -16.44 5.54 -1.98
N LYS A 171 -15.46 4.65 -1.80
CA LYS A 171 -14.13 4.98 -1.30
C LYS A 171 -13.16 5.16 -2.46
N VAL A 172 -12.19 6.04 -2.24
CA VAL A 172 -11.07 6.30 -3.13
C VAL A 172 -9.81 5.87 -2.38
N PHE A 173 -8.96 5.12 -3.06
CA PHE A 173 -7.69 4.63 -2.53
C PHE A 173 -6.57 5.02 -3.49
N ASP A 174 -5.47 5.51 -2.93
CA ASP A 174 -4.24 5.76 -3.69
C ASP A 174 -3.51 4.45 -3.94
N TYR A 175 -3.07 4.24 -5.18
CA TYR A 175 -2.22 3.11 -5.54
C TYR A 175 -0.79 3.32 -5.06
N TRP A 176 -0.18 2.23 -4.60
CA TRP A 176 1.25 2.24 -4.35
C TRP A 176 1.98 1.96 -5.67
N SER A 177 2.70 2.94 -6.24
CA SER A 177 3.58 2.81 -7.44
C SER A 177 2.97 2.82 -8.86
N LEU A 178 1.75 3.31 -9.09
CA LEU A 178 1.34 3.69 -10.46
C LEU A 178 1.48 5.21 -10.65
N PRO A 179 2.23 5.69 -11.66
CA PRO A 179 2.19 7.09 -12.08
C PRO A 179 0.73 7.53 -12.34
N ASP A 180 0.37 8.77 -11.97
CA ASP A 180 -1.00 9.29 -12.04
C ASP A 180 -1.64 9.14 -13.45
N ASP A 181 -0.80 9.12 -14.49
CA ASP A 181 -1.13 8.85 -15.89
C ASP A 181 -1.59 7.41 -16.17
N GLN A 182 -0.96 6.41 -15.56
CA GLN A 182 -1.39 5.01 -15.68
C GLN A 182 -2.65 4.72 -14.87
N ILE A 183 -2.86 5.46 -13.77
CA ILE A 183 -4.09 5.41 -12.98
C ILE A 183 -5.26 5.91 -13.83
N LYS A 184 -5.14 7.11 -14.42
CA LYS A 184 -6.18 7.67 -15.31
C LYS A 184 -6.49 6.75 -16.49
N ALA A 185 -5.47 6.17 -17.12
CA ALA A 185 -5.67 5.24 -18.24
C ALA A 185 -6.45 3.97 -17.86
N ARG A 186 -6.28 3.46 -16.62
CA ARG A 186 -7.07 2.32 -16.09
C ARG A 186 -8.46 2.74 -15.62
N GLU A 187 -8.60 3.94 -15.08
CA GLU A 187 -9.86 4.47 -14.58
C GLU A 187 -10.83 4.85 -15.70
N ASP A 188 -10.32 5.41 -16.80
CA ASP A 188 -11.06 5.79 -18.02
C ASP A 188 -11.48 4.60 -18.89
N TYR A 189 -11.18 3.35 -18.46
CA TYR A 189 -11.71 2.15 -19.11
C TYR A 189 -13.23 2.09 -18.92
N THR A 190 -13.93 2.69 -19.88
CA THR A 190 -15.37 2.57 -20.07
C THR A 190 -15.59 1.45 -21.08
N VAL A 191 -16.40 0.46 -20.70
CA VAL A 191 -16.83 -0.60 -21.62
C VAL A 191 -17.65 0.09 -22.72
N LYS A 192 -17.07 0.23 -23.91
CA LYS A 192 -17.81 0.69 -25.08
C LYS A 192 -18.79 -0.41 -25.47
N PHE A 193 -20.07 -0.10 -25.39
CA PHE A 193 -21.15 -0.95 -25.91
C PHE A 193 -21.25 -0.81 -27.43
#